data_AF-F8GL69-F1
#
_entry.id   AF-F8GL69-F1
#
_cell.length_a   1.000
_cell.length_b   1.000
_cell.length_c   1.000
_cell.angle_alpha   90.00
_cell.angle_beta   90.00
_cell.angle_gamma   90.00
#
_symmetry.space_group_name_H-M   'P 1'
#
loop_
_entity.id
_entity.type
_entity.pdbx_description
1 polymer ?
#
loop_
_entity_poly.entity_id
_entity_poly.type
_entity_poly.pdbx_seq_one_letter_code
_entity_poly.pdbx_strand_id
1 'polypeptide(L)' 'MNRMPNGYCLRIRQSCGLGAKRKVISTHKTQADAEAKAKSFNYDLRVFEILDIYNDRTLTART' A
#
# COMPACT_ATOMS: atom_id res chain seq x y z
N MET A 1 20.98 -10.27 -7.78
CA MET A 1 20.47 -9.81 -6.47
C MET A 1 18.96 -9.67 -6.56
N ASN A 2 18.21 -10.62 -6.02
CA ASN A 2 16.75 -10.49 -5.91
C ASN A 2 16.49 -9.41 -4.85
N ARG A 3 16.23 -8.17 -5.27
CA ARG A 3 15.77 -7.11 -4.36
C ARG A 3 14.50 -7.61 -3.72
N MET A 4 14.56 -7.99 -2.44
CA MET A 4 13.35 -8.19 -1.64
C MET A 4 12.45 -6.97 -1.87
N PRO A 5 11.16 -7.17 -2.18
CA PRO A 5 10.24 -6.04 -2.25
C PRO A 5 10.33 -5.34 -0.91
N ASN A 6 10.59 -4.03 -0.93
CA ASN A 6 10.73 -3.25 0.29
C ASN A 6 9.55 -3.59 1.23
N GLY A 7 9.81 -3.77 2.53
CA GLY A 7 8.95 -4.47 3.50
C GLY A 7 7.49 -4.00 3.66
N TYR A 8 7.07 -2.92 3.02
CA TYR A 8 5.71 -2.42 3.03
C TYR A 8 5.16 -2.28 1.60
N CYS A 9 4.00 -2.87 1.32
CA CYS A 9 3.30 -2.76 0.04
C CYS A 9 2.09 -1.85 0.17
N LEU A 10 2.00 -0.80 -0.65
CA LEU A 10 0.75 -0.09 -0.85
C LEU A 10 -0.11 -0.87 -1.85
N ARG A 11 -1.30 -1.29 -1.45
CA ARG A 11 -2.25 -2.03 -2.29
C ARG A 11 -3.61 -1.35 -2.35
N ILE A 12 -4.40 -1.74 -3.35
CA ILE A 12 -5.80 -1.37 -3.46
C ILE A 12 -6.64 -2.23 -2.50
N ARG A 13 -7.38 -1.62 -1.59
CA ARG A 13 -8.29 -2.31 -0.65
C ARG A 13 -9.55 -2.84 -1.34
N GLN A 14 -10.07 -2.10 -2.31
CA GLN A 14 -11.28 -2.42 -3.07
C GLN A 14 -11.15 -1.98 -4.53
N SER A 15 -11.68 -2.78 -5.46
CA SER A 15 -11.59 -2.49 -6.90
C SER A 15 -12.10 -1.08 -7.21
N CYS A 16 -11.32 -0.31 -7.95
CA CYS A 16 -11.61 1.08 -8.30
C CYS A 16 -10.93 1.45 -9.64
N GLY A 17 -10.98 2.73 -10.03
CA GLY A 17 -10.32 3.22 -11.25
C GLY A 17 -8.80 3.00 -11.29
N LEU A 18 -8.14 2.79 -10.14
CA LEU A 18 -6.70 2.49 -10.07
C LEU A 18 -6.38 1.00 -10.33
N GLY A 19 -7.39 0.13 -10.28
CA GLY A 19 -7.27 -1.30 -10.56
C GLY A 19 -8.07 -2.20 -9.62
N ALA A 20 -7.83 -3.50 -9.74
CA ALA A 20 -8.50 -4.52 -8.96
C ALA A 20 -8.09 -4.53 -7.48
N LYS A 21 -8.97 -5.06 -6.63
CA LYS A 21 -8.70 -5.36 -5.22
C LYS A 21 -7.38 -6.13 -5.04
N ARG A 22 -6.59 -5.74 -4.04
CA ARG A 22 -5.25 -6.24 -3.67
C ARG A 22 -4.15 -6.05 -4.71
N LYS A 23 -4.40 -5.31 -5.80
CA LYS A 23 -3.34 -4.91 -6.73
C LYS A 23 -2.28 -4.09 -5.98
N VAL A 24 -1.01 -4.49 -6.12
CA VAL A 24 0.13 -3.74 -5.58
C VAL A 24 0.34 -2.50 -6.43
N ILE A 25 0.31 -1.33 -5.79
CA ILE A 25 0.59 -0.03 -6.41
C ILE A 25 2.09 0.26 -6.36
N SER A 26 2.72 0.02 -5.21
CA SER A 26 4.13 0.30 -4.97
C SER A 26 4.65 -0.38 -3.70
N THR A 27 5.98 -0.50 -3.59
CA THR A 27 6.67 -1.10 -2.44
C THR A 27 7.63 -0.12 -1.79
N HIS A 28 7.63 -0.03 -0.46
CA HIS A 28 8.30 1.02 0.33
C HIS A 28 9.11 0.45 1.50
N LYS A 29 10.18 1.15 1.90
CA LYS A 29 11.06 0.70 2.99
C LYS A 29 10.38 0.83 4.35
N THR A 30 9.53 1.84 4.51
CA THR A 30 8.81 2.12 5.75
C THR A 30 7.31 2.23 5.50
N GLN A 31 6.51 2.05 6.55
CA GLN A 31 5.07 2.33 6.51
C GLN A 31 4.79 3.79 6.14
N ALA A 32 5.55 4.74 6.71
CA ALA A 32 5.36 6.16 6.48
C ALA A 32 5.52 6.56 5.00
N ASP A 33 6.47 5.95 4.29
CA ASP A 33 6.65 6.15 2.85
C ASP A 33 5.44 5.65 2.06
N ALA A 34 4.89 4.49 2.44
CA ALA A 34 3.69 3.93 1.81
C ALA A 34 2.46 4.81 2.06
N GLU A 35 2.32 5.38 3.26
CA GLU A 35 1.26 6.34 3.61
C GLU A 35 1.41 7.66 2.85
N ALA A 36 2.61 8.21 2.78
CA ALA A 36 2.90 9.41 2.01
C ALA A 36 2.55 9.20 0.52
N LYS A 37 2.85 8.01 -0.02
CA LYS A 37 2.46 7.65 -1.38
C LYS A 37 0.95 7.55 -1.54
N ALA A 38 0.23 6.95 -0.59
CA ALA A 38 -1.23 6.91 -0.59
C ALA A 38 -1.84 8.32 -0.62
N LYS A 39 -1.34 9.23 0.23
CA LYS A 39 -1.75 10.64 0.33
C LYS A 39 -1.43 11.45 -0.92
N SER A 40 -0.45 11.03 -1.72
CA SER A 40 -0.11 11.69 -2.99
C SER A 40 -1.11 11.39 -4.12
N PHE A 41 -1.98 10.39 -3.97
CA PHE A 41 -3.02 10.11 -4.94
C PHE A 41 -4.23 11.00 -4.70
N ASN A 42 -4.84 11.49 -5.78
CA ASN A 42 -6.12 12.20 -5.73
C ASN A 42 -7.30 11.21 -5.56
N TYR A 43 -7.25 10.39 -4.50
CA TYR A 43 -8.23 9.35 -4.16
C TYR A 43 -8.45 9.31 -2.64
N ASP A 44 -9.62 8.83 -2.20
CA ASP A 44 -9.89 8.59 -0.78
C ASP A 44 -8.89 7.56 -0.21
N LEU A 45 -8.26 7.89 0.93
CA LEU A 45 -7.31 7.00 1.61
C LEU A 45 -7.90 5.62 1.95
N ARG A 46 -9.22 5.52 2.12
CA ARG A 46 -9.95 4.26 2.36
C ARG A 46 -9.84 3.27 1.20
N VAL A 47 -9.48 3.73 0.01
CA VAL A 47 -9.24 2.89 -1.18
C VAL A 47 -7.92 2.12 -1.07
N PHE A 48 -7.00 2.55 -0.20
CA PHE A 48 -5.70 1.95 -0.04
C PHE A 48 -5.59 1.10 1.24
N GLU A 49 -4.69 0.12 1.21
CA GLU A 49 -4.23 -0.63 2.37
C GLU A 49 -2.72 -0.82 2.29
N ILE A 50 -2.05 -0.90 3.45
CA ILE A 50 -0.61 -1.14 3.50
C ILE A 50 -0.38 -2.54 4.05
N LEU A 51 0.28 -3.41 3.29
CA LEU A 51 0.71 -4.72 3.76
C LEU A 51 2.16 -4.63 4.26
N ASP A 52 2.37 -4.90 5.54
CA ASP A 52 3.68 -5.25 6.10
C ASP A 52 4.01 -6.68 5.68
N ILE A 53 4.96 -6.83 4.76
CA ILE A 53 5.38 -8.09 4.15
C ILE A 53 6.13 -8.95 5.17
N TYR A 54 6.86 -8.33 6.11
CA TYR A 54 7.68 -9.07 7.07
C TYR A 54 6.83 -9.79 8.12
N ASN A 55 5.72 -9.16 8.51
CA ASN A 55 4.83 -9.69 9.55
C ASN A 55 3.50 -10.25 9.01
N ASP A 56 3.31 -10.23 7.69
CA ASP A 56 2.04 -10.55 7.00
C ASP A 56 0.83 -9.82 7.62
N ARG A 57 1.01 -8.53 7.92
CA ARG A 57 0.00 -7.69 8.59
C ARG A 57 -0.52 -6.62 7.65
N THR A 58 -1.85 -6.53 7.53
CA THR A 58 -2.48 -5.42 6.80
C THR A 58 -2.76 -4.27 7.77
N LEU A 59 -2.11 -3.15 7.54
CA LEU A 59 -2.30 -1.89 8.23
C LEU A 59 -3.36 -1.08 7.47
N THR A 60 -4.47 -0.79 8.14
CA THR A 60 -5.41 0.23 7.66
C THR A 60 -4.79 1.59 7.91
N ALA A 61 -4.58 2.37 6.85
CA ALA A 61 -4.41 3.82 6.98
C ALA A 61 -5.72 4.36 7.60
N ARG A 62 -5.75 4.52 8.93
CA ARG A 62 -6.86 5.19 9.61
C ARG A 62 -6.60 6.68 9.47
N THR A 63 -7.62 7.39 9.00
CA THR A 63 -7.68 8.86 8.95
C THR A 63 -7.38 9.47 10.30
#